data_AF-A0A6G1YRX9-F1
#
_entry.id   AF-A0A6G1YRX9-F1
#
_cell.length_a   1.000
_cell.length_b   1.000
_cell.length_c   1.000
_cell.angle_alpha   90.00
_cell.angle_beta   90.00
_cell.angle_gamma   90.00
#
_symmetry.space_group_name_H-M   'P 1'
#
loop_
_entity.id
_entity.type
_entity.pdbx_description
1 polymer ?
#
loop_
_entity_poly.entity_id
_entity_poly.type
_entity_poly.pdbx_seq_one_letter_code
_entity_poly.pdbx_strand_id
1 'polypeptide(L)' 'MIIKNTDPYKMKKCVSCKNDIPLNTKYFTYPLSLQQVCLPCAEKEIPKTIEILQKDLKKIKDEESNKVQ' A
#
# COMPACT_ATOMS: atom_id res chain seq x y z
N MET A 1 -5.61 -3.80 3.34
CA MET A 1 -6.71 -4.81 3.44
C MET A 1 -6.36 -5.99 2.54
N ILE A 2 -6.57 -7.23 3.00
CA ILE A 2 -6.36 -8.42 2.16
C ILE A 2 -7.68 -8.80 1.49
N ILE A 3 -7.68 -8.93 0.17
CA ILE A 3 -8.87 -9.23 -0.65
C ILE A 3 -8.57 -10.44 -1.54
N LYS A 4 -9.57 -11.28 -1.81
CA LYS A 4 -9.47 -12.38 -2.78
C LYS A 4 -9.86 -11.87 -4.17
N ASN A 5 -9.07 -12.17 -5.19
CA ASN A 5 -9.46 -11.91 -6.57
C ASN A 5 -10.58 -12.88 -6.97
N THR A 6 -11.81 -12.37 -7.06
CA THR A 6 -13.00 -13.14 -7.44
C THR A 6 -13.57 -12.69 -8.79
N ASP A 7 -12.94 -11.73 -9.46
CA ASP A 7 -13.45 -11.14 -10.69
C ASP A 7 -12.67 -11.69 -11.90
N PRO A 8 -13.27 -12.60 -12.70
CA PRO A 8 -12.60 -13.17 -13.88
C PRO A 8 -12.49 -12.20 -15.05
N TYR A 9 -13.25 -11.10 -15.05
CA TYR A 9 -13.26 -10.12 -16.14
C TYR A 9 -12.34 -8.94 -15.87
N LYS A 10 -11.99 -8.70 -14.61
CA LYS A 10 -11.10 -7.61 -14.21
C LYS A 10 -9.70 -8.14 -13.91
N MET A 11 -8.80 -8.01 -14.88
CA MET A 11 -7.39 -8.27 -14.67
C MET A 11 -6.85 -7.35 -13.55
N LYS A 12 -6.39 -7.99 -12.48
CA LYS A 12 -5.76 -7.33 -11.33
C LYS A 12 -4.26 -7.39 -11.52
N LYS A 13 -3.55 -6.28 -11.34
CA LYS A 13 -2.11 -6.19 -11.60
C LYS A 13 -1.41 -5.60 -10.39
N CYS A 14 -0.32 -6.25 -9.98
CA CYS A 14 0.51 -5.75 -8.88
C CYS A 14 1.21 -4.47 -9.31
N VAL A 15 1.03 -3.38 -8.56
CA VAL A 15 1.68 -2.09 -8.88
C VAL A 15 3.20 -2.13 -8.72
N SER A 16 3.71 -3.03 -7.87
CA SER A 16 5.14 -3.18 -7.55
C SER A 16 5.88 -4.03 -8.60
N CYS A 17 5.50 -5.30 -8.79
CA CYS A 17 6.19 -6.20 -9.72
C CYS A 17 5.62 -6.20 -11.15
N LYS A 18 4.51 -5.50 -11.40
CA LYS A 18 3.81 -5.48 -12.70
C LYS A 18 3.36 -6.85 -13.19
N ASN A 19 3.32 -7.86 -12.33
CA ASN A 19 2.74 -9.16 -12.66
C ASN A 19 1.23 -9.16 -12.39
N ASP A 20 0.52 -9.96 -13.15
CA ASP A 20 -0.91 -10.18 -12.94
C ASP A 20 -1.15 -10.97 -11.66
N ILE A 21 -2.24 -10.64 -10.97
CA ILE A 21 -2.71 -11.30 -9.76
C ILE A 21 -3.75 -12.34 -10.21
N PRO A 22 -3.43 -13.64 -10.14
CA PRO A 22 -4.30 -14.67 -10.69
C PRO A 22 -5.68 -14.70 -10.03
N LEU A 23 -6.68 -15.19 -10.77
CA LEU A 23 -8.01 -15.44 -10.22
C LEU A 23 -7.91 -16.38 -9.00
N ASN A 24 -8.79 -16.19 -8.02
CA ASN A 24 -8.84 -16.92 -6.76
C ASN A 24 -7.63 -16.72 -5.81
N THR A 25 -6.65 -15.89 -6.15
CA THR A 25 -5.55 -15.57 -5.25
C THR A 25 -5.87 -14.38 -4.35
N LYS A 26 -5.26 -14.35 -3.15
CA LYS A 26 -5.37 -13.20 -2.25
C LYS A 26 -4.30 -12.16 -2.61
N TYR A 27 -4.68 -10.90 -2.54
CA TYR A 27 -3.78 -9.76 -2.72
C TYR A 27 -4.04 -8.71 -1.66
N PHE A 28 -3.06 -7.84 -1.44
CA PHE A 28 -3.18 -6.70 -0.56
C PHE A 28 -3.63 -5.48 -1.36
N THR A 29 -4.57 -4.71 -0.83
CA THR A 29 -4.94 -3.40 -1.35
C THR A 29 -4.74 -2.34 -0.28
N TYR A 30 -4.18 -1.21 -0.67
CA TYR A 30 -4.22 0.00 0.14
C TYR A 30 -5.62 0.60 0.05
N PRO A 31 -6.35 0.78 1.17
CA PRO A 31 -7.73 1.29 1.13
C PRO A 31 -7.84 2.68 0.52
N LEU A 32 -6.83 3.52 0.70
CA LEU A 32 -6.84 4.92 0.26
C LEU A 32 -6.44 5.09 -1.21
N SER A 33 -5.56 4.25 -1.74
CA SER A 33 -5.01 4.43 -3.09
C SER A 33 -5.55 3.45 -4.13
N LEU A 34 -6.40 2.49 -3.71
CA LEU A 34 -6.92 1.39 -4.54
C LEU A 34 -5.83 0.59 -5.28
N GLN A 35 -4.57 0.75 -4.85
CA GLN A 35 -3.43 0.06 -5.43
C GLN A 35 -3.43 -1.40 -5.00
N GLN A 36 -3.27 -2.28 -5.98
CA GLN A 36 -3.28 -3.72 -5.80
C GLN A 36 -1.83 -4.20 -5.74
N VAL A 37 -1.50 -4.97 -4.72
CA VAL A 37 -0.15 -5.48 -4.46
C VAL A 37 -0.26 -6.97 -4.16
N CYS A 38 0.51 -7.81 -4.86
CA CYS A 38 0.57 -9.23 -4.48
C CYS A 38 1.20 -9.39 -3.10
N LEU A 39 0.83 -10.43 -2.36
CA LEU A 39 1.30 -10.62 -0.98
C LEU A 39 2.84 -10.58 -0.82
N PRO A 40 3.65 -11.18 -1.71
CA PRO A 40 5.12 -11.11 -1.60
C PRO A 40 5.68 -9.69 -1.75
N CYS A 41 5.08 -8.87 -2.61
CA CYS A 41 5.46 -7.46 -2.73
C CYS A 41 4.96 -6.66 -1.52
N ALA A 42 3.76 -6.97 -1.02
CA ALA A 42 3.19 -6.27 0.12
C ALA A 42 4.06 -6.45 1.38
N GLU A 43 4.59 -7.64 1.62
CA GLU A 43 5.52 -7.92 2.73
C GLU A 43 6.76 -7.00 2.71
N LYS A 44 7.25 -6.63 1.52
CA LYS A 44 8.41 -5.76 1.34
C LYS A 44 8.05 -4.27 1.35
N GLU A 45 6.88 -3.92 0.82
CA GLU A 45 6.48 -2.52 0.62
C GLU A 45 5.78 -1.92 1.84
N ILE A 46 5.07 -2.72 2.64
CA ILE A 46 4.37 -2.24 3.84
C ILE A 46 5.35 -1.62 4.85
N PRO A 47 6.47 -2.26 5.22
CA PRO A 47 7.41 -1.68 6.19
C PRO A 47 8.01 -0.36 5.71
N LYS A 48 8.44 -0.28 4.44
CA LYS A 48 8.95 0.95 3.83
C LYS A 48 7.92 2.08 3.86
N THR A 49 6.68 1.75 3.55
CA THR A 49 5.57 2.72 3.58
C THR A 49 5.35 3.25 4.99
N ILE A 50 5.38 2.37 6.00
CA ILE A 50 5.24 2.76 7.40
C ILE A 50 6.37 3.70 7.84
N GLU A 51 7.62 3.40 7.48
CA GLU A 51 8.76 4.26 7.81
C GLU A 51 8.63 5.67 7.20
N ILE A 52 8.20 5.75 5.94
CA ILE A 52 7.96 7.04 5.27
C ILE A 52 6.84 7.81 5.99
N LEU A 53 5.71 7.16 6.26
CA LEU A 53 4.58 7.78 6.95
C LEU A 53 4.96 8.26 8.37
N GLN A 54 5.78 7.50 9.09
CA GLN A 54 6.28 7.91 10.41
C GLN A 54 7.19 9.15 10.31
N LYS A 55 8.07 9.21 9.30
CA LYS A 55 8.91 10.39 9.06
C LYS A 55 8.08 11.62 8.71
N ASP A 56 7.05 11.45 7.88
CA ASP A 56 6.17 12.56 7.49
C ASP A 56 5.33 13.04 8.67
N LEU A 57 4.81 12.13 9.50
CA LEU A 57 4.13 12.49 10.76
C LEU A 57 5.05 13.26 11.71
N LYS A 58 6.34 12.91 11.77
CA LYS A 58 7.32 13.66 12.58
C LYS A 58 7.50 15.08 12.05
N LYS A 59 7.68 15.25 10.74
CA LYS A 59 7.80 16.57 10.11
C LYS A 59 6.58 17.46 10.38
N ILE A 60 5.38 16.90 10.28
CA ILE A 60 4.13 17.64 10.57
C ILE A 60 4.15 18.18 12.01
N LYS A 61 4.53 17.34 12.99
CA LYS A 61 4.62 17.77 14.40
C LYS A 61 5.70 18.82 14.63
N ASP A 62 6.83 18.71 13.95
CA ASP A 62 7.93 19.68 14.03
C ASP A 62 7.50 21.03 13.42
N GLU A 63 6.74 21.02 12.31
CA GLU A 63 6.14 22.23 11.71
C GLU A 63 5.06 22.87 12.60
N GLU A 64 4.23 22.07 13.28
CA GLU A 64 3.26 22.57 14.24
C GLU A 64 3.93 23.20 15.46
N SER A 65 5.04 22.62 15.94
CA SER A 65 5.80 23.15 17.09
C SER A 65 6.50 24.46 16.76
N ASN A 66 6.99 24.62 15.53
CA ASN A 66 7.64 25.86 15.07
C ASN A 66 6.66 27.01 14.79
N LYS A 67 5.35 26.76 14.70
CA LYS A 67 4.32 27.81 14.55
C LYS A 67 3.91 28.47 15.88
N VAL A 68 4.36 27.93 17.02
CA VAL A 68 3.99 28.39 18.37
C VAL A 68 5.11 29.24 19.03
N GLN A 69 6.24 29.45 18.34
CA GLN A 69 7.30 30.41 18.71
C GLN A 69 7.22 31.66 17.82
#